data_AF-A0A2M8L549-F1
#
_entry.id   AF-A0A2M8L549-F1
#
_cell.length_a   1.000
_cell.length_b   1.000
_cell.length_c   1.000
_cell.angle_alpha   90.00
_cell.angle_beta   90.00
_cell.angle_gamma   90.00
#
_symmetry.space_group_name_H-M   'P 1'
#
loop_
_entity.id
_entity.type
_entity.pdbx_description
1 polymer ?
#
loop_
_entity_poly.entity_id
_entity_poly.type
_entity_poly.pdbx_seq_one_letter_code
_entity_poly.pdbx_strand_id
1 'polypeptide(L)'
;MKTKEFLISFSLFLGVAFLFFNPFFFKGYLPFPGDLLVGHYAPWNSSSYLGFAPGGVPHKAQGIDVVRMLFPWKHFSTQMFKNEQISLWNPYNFSGNPHLANFQTGVFYPLSFIFLILPFNSAWTVFIILQPLLACIFTYLFLRKIKLSWQAAFLASLAFAYCLYLTV
;
A
#
# COMPACT_ATOMS: atom_id res chain seq x y z
N MET A 1 5.61 -29.64 -7.99
CA MET A 1 6.33 -28.71 -7.08
C MET A 1 6.54 -29.45 -5.77
N LYS A 2 7.75 -29.47 -5.20
CA LYS A 2 7.97 -30.13 -3.91
C LYS A 2 7.50 -29.20 -2.79
N THR A 3 6.67 -29.71 -1.87
CA THR A 3 6.09 -28.92 -0.76
C THR A 3 7.16 -28.18 0.06
N LYS A 4 8.30 -28.84 0.32
CA LYS A 4 9.43 -28.26 1.06
C LYS A 4 9.99 -26.99 0.40
N GLU A 5 10.12 -26.98 -0.92
CA GLU A 5 10.66 -25.82 -1.66
C GLU A 5 9.73 -24.61 -1.55
N PHE A 6 8.42 -24.86 -1.69
CA PHE A 6 7.40 -23.82 -1.55
C PHE A 6 7.41 -23.22 -0.14
N LEU A 7 7.45 -24.05 0.90
CA LEU A 7 7.48 -23.59 2.29
C LEU A 7 8.74 -22.75 2.59
N ILE A 8 9.91 -23.17 2.08
CA ILE A 8 11.14 -22.39 2.21
C ILE A 8 10.98 -21.02 1.54
N SER A 9 10.54 -20.99 0.27
CA SER A 9 10.34 -19.73 -0.46
C SER A 9 9.32 -18.82 0.22
N PHE A 10 8.22 -19.39 0.71
CA PHE A 10 7.17 -18.65 1.42
C PHE A 10 7.68 -18.00 2.71
N SER A 11 8.41 -18.75 3.54
CA SER A 11 9.03 -18.21 4.76
C SER A 11 10.04 -17.10 4.45
N LEU A 12 10.81 -17.24 3.37
CA LEU A 12 11.73 -16.21 2.91
C LEU A 12 10.99 -14.95 2.45
N PHE A 13 9.87 -15.07 1.72
CA PHE A 13 9.04 -13.93 1.35
C PHE A 13 8.50 -13.16 2.56
N LEU A 14 8.04 -13.89 3.60
CA LEU A 14 7.62 -13.27 4.86
C LEU A 14 8.79 -12.53 5.54
N GLY A 15 9.98 -13.12 5.55
CA GLY A 15 11.19 -12.49 6.09
C GLY A 15 11.56 -11.21 5.34
N VAL A 16 11.53 -11.22 4.00
CA VAL A 16 11.82 -10.02 3.19
C VAL A 16 10.76 -8.94 3.42
N ALA A 17 9.47 -9.30 3.46
CA ALA A 17 8.41 -8.35 3.76
C ALA A 17 8.58 -7.74 5.16
N PHE A 18 8.88 -8.55 6.18
CA PHE A 18 9.15 -8.06 7.52
C PHE A 18 10.34 -7.08 7.56
N LEU A 19 11.44 -7.42 6.89
CA LEU A 19 12.61 -6.55 6.79
C LEU A 19 12.30 -5.24 6.06
N PHE A 20 11.54 -5.29 4.97
CA PHE A 20 11.15 -4.10 4.20
C PHE A 20 10.25 -3.16 5.02
N PHE A 21 9.27 -3.72 5.73
CA PHE A 21 8.33 -2.97 6.56
C PHE A 21 8.75 -2.82 8.03
N ASN A 22 10.03 -3.06 8.35
CA ASN A 22 10.57 -2.93 9.71
C ASN A 22 10.26 -1.59 10.40
N PRO A 23 10.20 -0.42 9.71
CA PRO A 23 9.93 0.84 10.38
C PRO A 23 8.54 0.89 11.02
N PHE A 24 7.57 0.16 10.47
CA PHE A 24 6.27 0.03 11.10
C PHE A 24 6.36 -0.73 12.42
N PHE A 25 7.04 -1.89 12.43
CA PHE A 25 7.11 -2.76 13.61
C PHE A 25 7.96 -2.17 14.75
N PHE A 26 9.06 -1.50 14.42
CA PHE A 26 10.00 -0.99 15.44
C PHE A 26 9.81 0.49 15.79
N LYS A 27 9.29 1.31 14.87
CA LYS A 27 9.13 2.76 15.06
C LYS A 27 7.68 3.23 15.09
N GLY A 28 6.72 2.33 14.79
CA GLY A 28 5.30 2.69 14.67
C GLY A 28 4.98 3.53 13.44
N TYR A 29 5.87 3.59 12.44
CA TYR A 29 5.68 4.40 11.24
C TYR A 29 4.67 3.76 10.28
N LEU A 30 3.73 4.55 9.78
CA LEU A 30 2.77 4.08 8.81
C LEU A 30 3.37 4.09 7.39
N PRO A 31 3.17 3.06 6.55
CA PRO A 31 3.49 3.12 5.12
C PRO A 31 2.50 4.06 4.42
N PHE A 32 2.73 5.34 4.59
CA PHE A 32 1.92 6.44 4.09
C PHE A 32 2.85 7.60 3.71
N PRO A 33 2.76 8.16 2.50
CA PRO A 33 3.66 9.22 2.04
C PRO A 33 3.25 10.58 2.62
N GLY A 34 3.29 10.70 3.95
CA GLY A 34 2.87 11.90 4.68
C GLY A 34 3.79 13.10 4.49
N ASP A 35 5.03 12.88 4.05
CA ASP A 35 5.96 13.91 3.59
C ASP A 35 5.37 14.75 2.46
N LEU A 36 4.52 14.16 1.61
CA LEU A 36 3.85 14.88 0.52
C LEU A 36 2.87 15.96 1.00
N LEU A 37 2.34 15.87 2.23
CA LEU A 37 1.54 16.96 2.80
C LEU A 37 2.36 18.23 2.99
N VAL A 38 3.64 18.08 3.34
CA VAL A 38 4.56 19.20 3.56
C VAL A 38 5.18 19.64 2.24
N GLY A 39 5.58 18.67 1.40
CA GLY A 39 6.23 18.92 0.12
C GLY A 39 5.34 19.59 -0.94
N HIS A 40 4.04 19.29 -0.97
CA HIS A 40 3.15 19.78 -2.04
C HIS A 40 2.27 20.98 -1.67
N TYR A 41 2.26 21.44 -0.41
CA TYR A 41 1.33 22.48 0.03
C TYR A 41 2.03 23.72 0.57
N ALA A 42 1.49 24.88 0.21
CA ALA A 42 1.92 26.16 0.76
C ALA A 42 1.52 26.27 2.25
N PRO A 43 2.32 26.97 3.09
CA PRO A 43 3.59 27.63 2.73
C PRO A 43 4.82 26.70 2.75
N TRP A 44 4.68 25.47 3.24
CA TRP A 44 5.81 24.58 3.52
C TRP A 44 6.56 24.11 2.27
N ASN A 45 5.89 23.99 1.12
CA ASN A 45 6.53 23.70 -0.16
C ASN A 45 7.55 24.77 -0.60
N SER A 46 7.43 25.98 -0.05
CA SER A 46 8.34 27.12 -0.28
C SER A 46 9.29 27.38 0.89
N SER A 47 9.12 26.64 2.00
CA SER A 47 9.97 26.77 3.19
C SER A 47 11.30 26.04 2.98
N SER A 48 12.38 26.62 3.52
CA SER A 48 13.69 26.00 3.51
C SER A 48 13.72 24.77 4.42
N TYR A 49 14.23 23.65 3.91
CA TYR A 49 14.53 22.47 4.72
C TYR A 49 16.01 22.53 5.13
N LEU A 50 16.30 22.55 6.44
CA LEU A 50 17.65 22.64 7.01
C LEU A 50 18.51 23.82 6.50
N GLY A 51 17.90 24.95 6.14
CA GLY A 51 18.63 26.14 5.69
C GLY A 51 19.05 26.15 4.22
N PHE A 52 18.64 25.14 3.43
CA PHE A 52 18.85 25.08 1.97
C PHE A 52 17.59 25.51 1.18
N ALA A 53 17.75 26.21 0.06
CA ALA A 53 16.68 26.48 -0.93
C ALA A 53 17.31 26.64 -2.33
N PRO A 54 16.83 25.97 -3.41
CA PRO A 54 15.43 25.91 -3.81
C PRO A 54 14.84 24.49 -4.12
N GLY A 55 13.57 24.25 -3.70
CA GLY A 55 12.76 23.05 -4.02
C GLY A 55 11.85 22.51 -2.91
N GLY A 56 11.90 23.06 -1.68
CA GLY A 56 11.05 22.63 -0.55
C GLY A 56 11.54 21.38 0.19
N VAL A 57 10.68 20.81 1.05
CA VAL A 57 10.95 19.54 1.74
C VAL A 57 11.11 18.42 0.69
N PRO A 58 12.20 17.62 0.73
CA PRO A 58 12.40 16.54 -0.25
C PRO A 58 11.22 15.57 -0.25
N HIS A 59 10.64 15.34 -1.42
CA HIS A 59 9.49 14.47 -1.57
C HIS A 59 9.53 13.75 -2.94
N LYS A 60 8.77 12.65 -3.07
CA LYS A 60 8.59 11.97 -4.37
C LYS A 60 7.67 12.80 -5.27
N ALA A 61 7.89 12.76 -6.58
CA ALA A 61 7.01 13.44 -7.55
C ALA A 61 5.62 12.78 -7.71
N GLN A 62 5.45 11.55 -7.20
CA GLN A 62 4.25 10.72 -7.35
C GLN A 62 3.70 10.31 -5.97
N GLY A 63 2.43 9.89 -5.92
CA GLY A 63 1.78 9.38 -4.70
C GLY A 63 0.94 10.39 -3.93
N ILE A 64 0.77 11.62 -4.45
CA ILE A 64 -0.03 12.67 -3.78
C ILE A 64 -1.52 12.30 -3.70
N ASP A 65 -1.99 11.46 -4.62
CA ASP A 65 -3.32 10.86 -4.62
C ASP A 65 -3.56 9.95 -3.42
N VAL A 66 -2.54 9.25 -2.93
CA VAL A 66 -2.65 8.45 -1.70
C VAL A 66 -3.10 9.33 -0.53
N VAL A 67 -2.45 10.49 -0.39
CA VAL A 67 -2.74 11.46 0.66
C VAL A 67 -4.08 12.16 0.45
N ARG A 68 -4.35 12.63 -0.77
CA ARG A 68 -5.53 13.46 -1.07
C ARG A 68 -6.82 12.68 -1.23
N MET A 69 -6.72 11.43 -1.69
CA MET A 69 -7.86 10.68 -2.19
C MET A 69 -7.90 9.27 -1.61
N LEU A 70 -6.92 8.41 -1.88
CA LEU A 70 -7.05 6.97 -1.59
C LEU A 70 -7.15 6.68 -0.08
N PHE A 71 -6.29 7.30 0.74
CA PHE A 71 -6.33 7.16 2.20
C PHE A 71 -7.65 7.69 2.81
N PRO A 72 -8.07 8.95 2.56
CA PRO A 72 -9.32 9.46 3.11
C PRO A 72 -10.56 8.73 2.55
N TRP A 73 -10.58 8.33 1.28
CA TRP A 73 -11.69 7.55 0.71
C TRP A 73 -11.78 6.17 1.34
N LYS A 74 -10.65 5.51 1.60
CA LYS A 74 -10.62 4.23 2.30
C LYS A 74 -11.13 4.37 3.73
N HIS A 75 -10.72 5.45 4.41
CA HIS A 75 -11.21 5.78 5.75
C HIS A 75 -12.72 5.98 5.75
N PHE A 76 -13.23 6.83 4.85
CA PHE A 76 -14.66 7.10 4.73
C PHE A 76 -15.47 5.81 4.47
N SER A 77 -15.10 5.00 3.47
CA SER A 77 -15.78 3.72 3.21
C SER A 77 -15.76 2.80 4.43
N THR A 78 -14.63 2.74 5.15
CA THR A 78 -14.50 1.91 6.34
C THR A 78 -15.45 2.38 7.45
N GLN A 79 -15.54 3.69 7.70
CA GLN A 79 -16.43 4.24 8.71
C GLN A 79 -17.90 4.01 8.37
N MET A 80 -18.28 4.20 7.10
CA MET A 80 -19.64 3.93 6.63
C MET A 80 -20.02 2.47 6.89
N PHE A 81 -19.17 1.51 6.49
CA PHE A 81 -19.45 0.10 6.73
C PHE A 81 -19.50 -0.27 8.20
N LYS A 82 -18.63 0.31 9.05
CA LYS A 82 -18.67 0.10 10.50
C LYS A 82 -19.96 0.64 11.13
N ASN A 83 -20.60 1.60 10.49
CA ASN A 83 -21.92 2.13 10.87
C ASN A 83 -23.07 1.47 10.09
N GLU A 84 -22.84 0.28 9.50
CA GLU A 84 -23.85 -0.50 8.76
C GLU A 84 -24.41 0.24 7.52
N GLN A 85 -23.65 1.18 6.97
CA GLN A 85 -24.02 1.96 5.80
C GLN A 85 -23.08 1.67 4.63
N ILE A 86 -23.63 1.71 3.41
CA ILE A 86 -22.83 1.65 2.19
C ILE A 86 -22.44 3.08 1.80
N SER A 87 -21.17 3.29 1.45
CA SER A 87 -20.64 4.59 1.01
C SER A 87 -21.09 4.95 -0.42
N LEU A 88 -22.39 5.25 -0.59
CA LEU A 88 -22.98 5.61 -1.88
C LEU A 88 -22.54 7.01 -2.35
N TRP A 89 -22.62 8.00 -1.47
CA TRP A 89 -22.32 9.41 -1.72
C TRP A 89 -21.25 9.89 -0.73
N ASN A 90 -20.23 10.58 -1.21
CA ASN A 90 -19.23 11.19 -0.33
C ASN A 90 -19.40 12.72 -0.38
N PRO A 91 -19.90 13.34 0.69
CA PRO A 91 -20.15 14.78 0.74
C PRO A 91 -18.87 15.61 0.95
N TYR A 92 -17.74 14.96 1.27
CA TYR A 92 -16.47 15.63 1.58
C TYR A 92 -15.63 15.92 0.33
N ASN A 93 -16.06 15.47 -0.84
CA ASN A 93 -15.35 15.71 -2.08
C ASN A 93 -16.11 16.74 -2.93
N PHE A 94 -15.57 17.96 -3.03
CA PHE A 94 -16.23 19.11 -3.68
C PHE A 94 -17.64 19.36 -3.09
N SER A 95 -18.67 19.50 -3.93
CA SER A 95 -20.09 19.56 -3.55
C SER A 95 -20.74 18.17 -3.39
N GLY A 96 -19.91 17.13 -3.29
CA GLY A 96 -20.28 15.73 -3.22
C GLY A 96 -20.06 14.97 -4.52
N ASN A 97 -19.75 13.67 -4.38
CA ASN A 97 -19.53 12.77 -5.52
C ASN A 97 -20.15 11.38 -5.30
N PRO A 98 -20.51 10.66 -6.39
CA PRO A 98 -21.01 9.29 -6.30
C PRO A 98 -19.86 8.32 -5.96
N HIS A 99 -19.58 8.19 -4.66
CA HIS A 99 -18.42 7.47 -4.12
C HIS A 99 -18.41 5.99 -4.51
N LEU A 100 -19.56 5.30 -4.43
CA LEU A 100 -19.64 3.90 -4.81
C LEU A 100 -19.37 3.69 -6.31
N ALA A 101 -19.79 4.63 -7.17
CA ALA A 101 -19.59 4.56 -8.61
C ALA A 101 -18.15 4.92 -9.03
N ASN A 102 -17.34 5.48 -8.11
CA ASN A 102 -15.94 5.77 -8.37
C ASN A 102 -15.09 4.51 -8.22
N PHE A 103 -14.59 3.98 -9.33
CA PHE A 103 -13.77 2.77 -9.38
C PHE A 103 -12.50 2.84 -8.52
N GLN A 104 -11.93 4.03 -8.29
CA GLN A 104 -10.71 4.19 -7.48
C GLN A 104 -10.95 3.99 -5.98
N THR A 105 -12.19 4.15 -5.51
CA THR A 105 -12.51 4.00 -4.08
C THR A 105 -12.46 2.54 -3.63
N GLY A 106 -12.67 1.60 -4.57
CA GLY A 106 -12.61 0.16 -4.30
C GLY A 106 -13.49 -0.27 -3.14
N VAL A 107 -14.71 0.29 -3.00
CA VAL A 107 -15.62 0.04 -1.87
C VAL A 107 -15.79 -1.45 -1.58
N PHE A 108 -15.99 -2.25 -2.63
CA PHE A 108 -16.16 -3.70 -2.53
C PHE A 108 -14.90 -4.50 -2.88
N TYR A 109 -13.72 -3.88 -2.86
CA TYR A 109 -12.48 -4.63 -3.08
C TYR A 109 -12.31 -5.70 -1.99
N PRO A 110 -12.16 -7.00 -2.31
CA PRO A 110 -12.29 -8.08 -1.34
C PRO A 110 -11.38 -7.92 -0.12
N LEU A 111 -10.08 -7.63 -0.32
CA LEU A 111 -9.13 -7.49 0.80
C LEU A 111 -9.42 -6.29 1.72
N SER A 112 -10.39 -5.44 1.39
CA SER A 112 -10.85 -4.36 2.27
C SER A 112 -11.53 -4.87 3.54
N PHE A 113 -11.94 -6.13 3.59
CA PHE A 113 -12.59 -6.72 4.77
C PHE A 113 -11.73 -6.56 6.04
N ILE A 114 -10.40 -6.54 5.92
CA ILE A 114 -9.48 -6.38 7.05
C ILE A 114 -9.67 -5.03 7.78
N PHE A 115 -10.18 -4.00 7.11
CA PHE A 115 -10.46 -2.69 7.70
C PHE A 115 -11.68 -2.71 8.62
N LEU A 116 -12.56 -3.70 8.48
CA LEU A 116 -13.71 -3.89 9.37
C LEU A 116 -13.30 -4.56 10.68
N ILE A 117 -12.24 -5.38 10.65
CA ILE A 117 -11.79 -6.18 11.80
C ILE A 117 -10.71 -5.45 12.60
N LEU A 118 -9.76 -4.79 11.93
CA LEU A 118 -8.60 -4.15 12.57
C LEU A 118 -8.80 -2.63 12.75
N PRO A 119 -8.03 -2.00 13.65
CA PRO A 119 -7.87 -0.54 13.66
C PRO A 119 -7.37 -0.04 12.30
N PHE A 120 -7.83 1.14 11.87
CA PHE A 120 -7.61 1.63 10.50
C PHE A 120 -6.12 1.65 10.09
N ASN A 121 -5.23 2.14 10.95
CA ASN A 121 -3.80 2.25 10.66
C ASN A 121 -3.12 0.87 10.53
N SER A 122 -3.51 -0.09 11.39
CA SER A 122 -3.03 -1.47 11.30
C SER A 122 -3.56 -2.16 10.04
N ALA A 123 -4.85 -1.98 9.74
CA ALA A 123 -5.47 -2.49 8.52
C ALA A 123 -4.80 -1.94 7.26
N TRP A 124 -4.54 -0.63 7.23
CA TRP A 124 -3.84 0.04 6.13
C TRP A 124 -2.46 -0.56 5.89
N THR A 125 -1.71 -0.80 6.96
CA THR A 125 -0.38 -1.39 6.86
C THR A 125 -0.43 -2.82 6.35
N VAL A 126 -1.30 -3.66 6.93
CA VAL A 126 -1.49 -5.05 6.48
C VAL A 126 -1.93 -5.08 5.02
N PHE A 127 -2.82 -4.18 4.61
CA PHE A 127 -3.28 -4.05 3.24
C PHE A 127 -2.13 -3.82 2.26
N ILE A 128 -1.22 -2.92 2.60
CA ILE A 128 -0.05 -2.60 1.78
C ILE A 128 0.94 -3.76 1.77
N ILE A 129 1.22 -4.39 2.93
CA ILE A 129 2.13 -5.55 3.03
C ILE A 129 1.64 -6.73 2.19
N LEU A 130 0.32 -6.94 2.10
CA LEU A 130 -0.26 -8.02 1.33
C LEU A 130 0.04 -7.90 -0.17
N GLN A 131 0.20 -6.70 -0.72
CA GLN A 131 0.42 -6.52 -2.16
C GLN A 131 1.73 -7.16 -2.67
N PRO A 132 2.94 -6.82 -2.14
CA PRO A 132 4.18 -7.46 -2.56
C PRO A 132 4.25 -8.93 -2.13
N LEU A 133 3.61 -9.32 -1.03
CA LEU A 133 3.54 -10.74 -0.62
C LEU A 133 2.74 -11.57 -1.63
N LEU A 134 1.55 -11.13 -2.00
CA LEU A 134 0.72 -11.80 -3.01
C LEU A 134 1.41 -11.79 -4.38
N ALA A 135 2.08 -10.70 -4.75
CA ALA A 135 2.90 -10.64 -5.95
C ALA A 135 4.03 -11.67 -5.93
N CYS A 136 4.75 -11.82 -4.81
CA CYS A 136 5.77 -12.87 -4.66
C CYS A 136 5.18 -14.27 -4.82
N ILE A 137 4.08 -14.55 -4.12
CA ILE A 137 3.44 -15.87 -4.10
C ILE A 137 2.93 -16.25 -5.49
N PHE A 138 2.15 -15.39 -6.13
CA PHE A 138 1.55 -15.72 -7.42
C PHE A 138 2.56 -15.76 -8.56
N THR A 139 3.56 -14.87 -8.56
CA THR A 139 4.67 -14.95 -9.52
C THR A 139 5.46 -16.23 -9.32
N TYR A 140 5.74 -16.62 -8.07
CA TYR A 140 6.43 -17.88 -7.80
C TYR A 140 5.63 -19.07 -8.32
N LEU A 141 4.33 -19.15 -7.99
CA LEU A 141 3.45 -20.24 -8.43
C LEU A 141 3.38 -20.31 -9.97
N PHE A 142 3.28 -19.16 -10.64
CA PHE A 142 3.30 -19.07 -12.09
C PHE A 142 4.62 -19.59 -12.69
N LEU A 143 5.77 -19.13 -12.18
CA LEU A 143 7.08 -19.56 -12.66
C LEU A 143 7.35 -21.05 -12.41
N ARG A 144 6.86 -21.59 -11.29
CA ARG A 144 6.89 -23.03 -11.01
C ARG A 144 5.98 -23.82 -11.96
N LYS A 145 4.84 -23.26 -12.38
CA LYS A 145 3.93 -23.89 -13.35
C LYS A 145 4.57 -24.00 -14.74
N ILE A 146 5.36 -23.02 -15.16
CA ILE A 146 6.15 -23.06 -16.41
C ILE A 146 7.51 -23.76 -16.26
N LYS A 147 7.69 -24.55 -15.19
CA LYS A 147 8.82 -25.46 -14.95
C LYS A 147 10.19 -24.81 -14.69
N LEU A 148 10.25 -23.53 -14.29
CA LEU A 148 11.51 -22.95 -13.80
C LEU A 148 11.93 -23.59 -12.47
N SER A 149 13.24 -23.56 -12.17
CA SER A 149 13.78 -23.99 -10.87
C SER A 149 13.23 -23.13 -9.72
N TRP A 150 13.24 -23.64 -8.49
CA TRP A 150 12.63 -22.93 -7.36
C TRP A 150 13.46 -21.69 -7.01
N GLN A 151 14.77 -21.75 -7.21
CA GLN A 151 15.70 -20.63 -7.02
C GLN A 151 15.43 -19.52 -8.04
N ALA A 152 15.28 -19.87 -9.33
CA ALA A 152 14.96 -18.91 -10.38
C ALA A 152 13.58 -18.28 -10.15
N ALA A 153 12.58 -19.10 -9.79
CA ALA A 153 11.24 -18.62 -9.46
C ALA A 153 11.26 -17.67 -8.25
N PHE A 154 11.99 -18.01 -7.19
CA PHE A 154 12.14 -17.18 -6.00
C PHE A 154 12.77 -15.81 -6.33
N LEU A 155 13.91 -15.81 -7.03
CA LEU A 155 14.61 -14.58 -7.36
C LEU A 155 13.79 -13.67 -8.28
N ALA A 156 13.16 -14.22 -9.31
CA ALA A 156 12.31 -13.45 -10.22
C ALA A 156 11.05 -12.90 -9.53
N SER A 157 10.49 -13.64 -8.57
CA SER A 157 9.34 -13.18 -7.77
C SER A 157 9.71 -11.99 -6.89
N LEU A 158 10.87 -12.03 -6.24
CA LEU A 158 11.38 -10.87 -5.48
C LEU A 158 11.67 -9.69 -6.40
N ALA A 159 12.33 -9.92 -7.54
CA ALA A 159 12.64 -8.87 -8.50
C ALA A 159 11.37 -8.17 -9.02
N PHE A 160 10.30 -8.92 -9.28
CA PHE A 160 9.01 -8.38 -9.71
C PHE A 160 8.28 -7.65 -8.56
N ALA A 161 8.12 -8.31 -7.40
CA ALA A 161 7.34 -7.76 -6.29
C ALA A 161 7.99 -6.52 -5.66
N TYR A 162 9.31 -6.39 -5.75
CA TYR A 162 10.06 -5.25 -5.21
C TYR A 162 10.62 -4.33 -6.30
N CYS A 163 10.11 -4.42 -7.53
CA CYS A 163 10.43 -3.44 -8.55
C CYS A 163 9.82 -2.08 -8.20
N LEU A 164 10.36 -1.01 -8.80
CA LEU A 164 9.91 0.36 -8.59
C LEU A 164 8.39 0.49 -8.76
N TYR A 165 7.83 -0.07 -9.83
CA TYR A 165 6.41 0.09 -10.14
C TYR A 165 5.45 -0.51 -9.09
N LEU A 166 5.84 -1.59 -8.41
CA LEU A 166 4.96 -2.28 -7.44
C LEU A 166 5.13 -1.74 -6.01
N THR A 167 6.26 -1.08 -5.72
CA THR A 167 6.60 -0.59 -4.37
C THR A 167 6.52 0.92 -4.20
N VAL A 168 6.26 1.66 -5.27
CA VAL A 168 6.09 3.13 -5.25
C VAL A 168 4.71 3.52 -4.78
#